data_AF-A0A2M7EWK0-F1
#
_entry.id   AF-A0A2M7EWK0-F1
#
_cell.length_a   1.000
_cell.length_b   1.000
_cell.length_c   1.000
_cell.angle_alpha   90.00
_cell.angle_beta   90.00
_cell.angle_gamma   90.00
#
_symmetry.space_group_name_H-M   'P 1'
#
loop_
_entity.id
_entity.type
_entity.pdbx_description
1 polymer ?
#
loop_
_entity_poly.entity_id
_entity_poly.type
_entity_poly.pdbx_seq_one_letter_code
_entity_poly.pdbx_strand_id
1 'polypeptide(L)'
;MTSETHAPTAEMVLEQVERILKSPDFDASERNGRFLVYAVNETLAGRADRIKAYTIATSVFGRGDNFDPQQDAIVRIEAGRLRRSLERYYLTSGQNDPVRIAIPTGSYVPAFTVQEPLKKHGTPKAAPSRVEQPNKASHRPTVLVAPF
;
A
#
# COMPACT_ATOMS: atom_id res chain seq x y z
N MET A 1 10.41 17.23 19.32
CA MET A 1 9.12 16.55 19.53
C MET A 1 9.31 15.12 19.08
N THR A 2 9.57 14.21 20.01
CA THR A 2 9.73 12.78 19.75
C THR A 2 8.36 12.19 19.50
N SER A 3 8.04 11.86 18.25
CA SER A 3 6.84 11.08 17.93
C SER A 3 6.97 9.72 18.59
N GLU A 4 6.29 9.52 19.73
CA GLU A 4 6.07 8.21 20.30
C GLU A 4 5.37 7.36 19.24
N THR A 5 6.13 6.46 18.62
CA THR A 5 5.57 5.50 17.68
C THR A 5 4.83 4.46 18.52
N HIS A 6 3.57 4.72 18.84
CA HIS A 6 2.74 3.77 19.55
C HIS A 6 2.48 2.58 18.62
N ALA A 7 2.82 1.37 19.07
CA ALA A 7 2.48 0.16 18.34
C ALA A 7 0.95 -0.05 18.39
N PRO A 8 0.29 -0.39 17.28
CA PRO A 8 -1.15 -0.69 17.31
C PRO A 8 -1.43 -1.94 18.13
N THR A 9 -2.63 -2.02 18.73
CA THR A 9 -3.07 -3.23 19.43
C THR A 9 -3.34 -4.37 18.43
N ALA A 10 -3.32 -5.61 18.92
CA ALA A 10 -3.61 -6.78 18.08
C ALA A 10 -4.99 -6.69 17.40
N GLU A 11 -5.99 -6.20 18.12
CA GLU A 11 -7.35 -6.00 17.59
C GLU A 11 -7.37 -5.00 16.41
N MET A 12 -6.70 -3.86 16.55
CA MET A 12 -6.60 -2.87 15.46
C MET A 12 -5.94 -3.46 14.20
N VAL A 13 -4.91 -4.30 14.39
CA VAL A 13 -4.22 -4.97 13.28
C VAL A 13 -5.14 -5.98 12.60
N LEU A 14 -5.90 -6.77 13.37
CA LEU A 14 -6.84 -7.76 12.81
C LEU A 14 -7.99 -7.09 12.05
N GLU A 15 -8.58 -6.03 12.59
CA GLU A 15 -9.58 -5.24 11.88
C GLU A 15 -9.02 -4.66 10.57
N GLN A 16 -7.77 -4.21 10.59
CA GLN A 16 -7.12 -3.69 9.40
C GLN A 16 -6.92 -4.76 8.32
N VAL A 17 -6.56 -5.98 8.70
CA VAL A 17 -6.50 -7.11 7.77
C VAL A 17 -7.86 -7.37 7.14
N GLU A 18 -8.94 -7.35 7.92
CA GLU A 18 -10.29 -7.50 7.37
C GLU A 18 -10.65 -6.40 6.38
N ARG A 19 -10.33 -5.14 6.69
CA ARG A 19 -10.55 -3.99 5.79
C ARG A 19 -9.83 -4.20 4.46
N ILE A 20 -8.55 -4.60 4.51
CA ILE A 20 -7.73 -4.88 3.32
C ILE A 20 -8.35 -6.00 2.48
N LEU A 21 -8.69 -7.15 3.09
CA LEU A 21 -9.20 -8.32 2.38
C LEU A 21 -10.58 -8.10 1.75
N LYS A 22 -11.38 -7.19 2.30
CA LYS A 22 -12.71 -6.83 1.77
C LYS A 22 -12.65 -5.74 0.68
N SER A 23 -11.49 -5.08 0.50
CA SER A 23 -11.36 -3.97 -0.44
C SER A 23 -11.13 -4.45 -1.87
N PRO A 24 -11.87 -3.91 -2.86
CA PRO A 24 -11.62 -4.20 -4.27
C PRO A 24 -10.28 -3.64 -4.77
N ASP A 25 -9.69 -2.69 -4.06
CA ASP A 25 -8.38 -2.11 -4.40
C ASP A 25 -7.20 -2.97 -3.91
N PHE A 26 -7.47 -3.95 -3.04
CA PHE A 26 -6.50 -4.97 -2.69
C PHE A 26 -6.50 -6.07 -3.77
N ASP A 27 -5.88 -5.73 -4.90
CA ASP A 27 -5.72 -6.59 -6.06
C ASP A 27 -4.74 -7.74 -5.75
N ALA A 28 -5.25 -8.75 -5.05
CA ALA A 28 -4.48 -9.88 -4.55
C ALA A 28 -5.25 -11.19 -4.76
N SER A 29 -4.52 -12.25 -5.11
CA SER A 29 -5.09 -13.59 -5.16
C SER A 29 -5.52 -14.06 -3.77
N GLU A 30 -6.44 -15.03 -3.70
CA GLU A 30 -6.82 -15.70 -2.46
C GLU A 30 -5.58 -16.22 -1.69
N ARG A 31 -4.59 -16.72 -2.43
CA ARG A 31 -3.31 -17.18 -1.90
C ARG A 31 -2.51 -16.06 -1.21
N ASN A 32 -2.49 -14.84 -1.76
CA ASN A 32 -1.87 -13.68 -1.10
C ASN A 32 -2.64 -13.25 0.14
N GLY A 33 -3.97 -13.31 0.09
CA GLY A 33 -4.81 -13.06 1.27
C GLY A 33 -4.49 -14.02 2.41
N ARG A 34 -4.40 -15.33 2.12
CA ARG A 34 -4.00 -16.35 3.11
C ARG A 34 -2.59 -16.10 3.65
N PHE A 35 -1.66 -15.68 2.80
CA PHE A 35 -0.30 -15.33 3.24
C PHE A 35 -0.33 -14.12 4.20
N LEU A 36 -1.06 -13.05 3.86
CA LEU A 36 -1.20 -11.88 4.74
C LEU A 36 -1.75 -12.30 6.11
N VAL A 37 -2.84 -13.05 6.13
CA VAL A 37 -3.49 -13.54 7.37
C VAL A 37 -2.52 -14.38 8.20
N TYR A 38 -1.84 -15.34 7.57
CA TYR A 38 -0.86 -16.19 8.25
C TYR A 38 0.26 -15.36 8.89
N ALA A 39 0.87 -14.46 8.12
CA ALA A 39 2.01 -13.68 8.58
C ALA A 39 1.63 -12.72 9.72
N VAL A 40 0.44 -12.12 9.66
CA VAL A 40 -0.08 -11.26 10.73
C VAL A 40 -0.36 -12.07 12.00
N ASN A 41 -1.08 -13.19 11.89
CA ASN A 41 -1.42 -14.02 13.05
C ASN A 41 -0.18 -14.57 13.76
N GLU A 42 0.82 -15.06 13.02
CA GLU A 42 2.06 -15.54 13.62
C GLU A 42 2.86 -14.40 14.29
N THR A 43 2.83 -13.20 13.72
CA THR A 43 3.51 -12.03 14.32
C THR A 43 2.82 -11.60 15.62
N LEU A 44 1.49 -11.47 15.61
CA LEU A 44 0.70 -11.11 16.79
C LEU A 44 0.79 -12.18 17.89
N ALA A 45 0.99 -13.44 17.53
CA ALA A 45 1.18 -14.52 18.47
C ALA A 45 2.63 -14.68 18.99
N GLY A 46 3.52 -13.74 18.66
CA GLY A 46 4.92 -13.74 19.11
C GLY A 46 5.80 -14.81 18.45
N ARG A 47 5.37 -15.36 17.30
CA ARG A 47 6.06 -16.43 16.54
C ARG A 47 6.64 -15.95 15.22
N ALA A 48 7.08 -14.69 15.16
CA ALA A 48 7.64 -14.08 13.96
C ALA A 48 8.86 -14.85 13.41
N ASP A 49 9.61 -15.54 14.27
CA ASP A 49 10.75 -16.41 13.92
C ASP A 49 10.35 -17.62 13.05
N ARG A 50 9.07 -18.01 13.07
CA ARG A 50 8.52 -19.10 12.25
C ARG A 50 8.13 -18.68 10.85
N ILE A 51 8.08 -17.37 10.58
CA ILE A 51 7.66 -16.79 9.29
C ILE A 51 8.84 -16.86 8.30
N LYS A 52 9.23 -18.08 7.95
CA LYS A 52 10.31 -18.42 7.02
C LYS A 52 9.73 -18.95 5.71
N ALA A 53 10.51 -18.87 4.63
CA ALA A 53 10.08 -19.32 3.30
C ALA A 53 9.56 -20.76 3.32
N TYR A 54 10.28 -21.68 3.97
CA TYR A 54 9.87 -23.07 4.08
C TYR A 54 8.50 -23.22 4.75
N THR A 55 8.29 -22.60 5.91
CA THR A 55 7.04 -22.68 6.67
C THR A 55 5.86 -22.09 5.88
N ILE A 56 6.07 -20.97 5.19
CA ILE A 56 5.03 -20.36 4.35
C ILE A 56 4.67 -21.27 3.17
N ALA A 57 5.68 -21.84 2.50
CA ALA A 57 5.46 -22.71 1.35
C ALA A 57 4.63 -23.94 1.73
N THR A 58 4.93 -24.58 2.85
CA THR A 58 4.24 -25.78 3.32
C THR A 58 2.87 -25.44 3.93
N SER A 59 2.82 -24.48 4.85
CA SER A 59 1.61 -24.19 5.64
C SER A 59 0.57 -23.35 4.89
N VAL A 60 1.01 -22.47 3.98
CA VAL A 60 0.11 -21.54 3.26
C VAL A 60 -0.07 -21.96 1.80
N PHE A 61 1.01 -22.38 1.13
CA PHE A 61 0.97 -22.70 -0.30
C PHE A 61 0.85 -24.19 -0.61
N GLY A 62 0.80 -25.05 0.43
CA GLY A 62 0.58 -26.49 0.28
C GLY A 62 1.72 -27.20 -0.47
N ARG A 63 2.95 -26.68 -0.40
CA ARG A 63 4.11 -27.38 -0.93
C ARG A 63 4.48 -28.55 -0.01
N GLY A 64 4.95 -29.64 -0.59
CA GLY A 64 5.42 -30.80 0.17
C GLY A 64 6.77 -30.56 0.85
N ASP A 65 7.18 -31.50 1.68
CA ASP A 65 8.38 -31.39 2.53
C ASP A 65 9.69 -31.27 1.73
N ASN A 66 9.69 -31.69 0.47
CA ASN A 66 10.81 -31.59 -0.47
C ASN A 66 11.00 -30.17 -1.03
N PHE A 67 10.28 -29.17 -0.53
CA PHE A 67 10.41 -27.78 -0.96
C PHE A 67 11.79 -27.20 -0.58
N ASP A 68 12.51 -26.71 -1.59
CA ASP A 68 13.76 -25.95 -1.41
C ASP A 68 13.54 -24.47 -1.75
N PRO A 69 13.62 -23.54 -0.78
CA PRO A 69 13.52 -22.10 -1.01
C PRO A 69 14.55 -21.52 -2.00
N GLN A 70 15.70 -22.19 -2.20
CA GLN A 70 16.74 -21.78 -3.14
C GLN A 70 16.32 -22.07 -4.58
N GLN A 71 15.71 -23.23 -4.82
CA GLN A 71 15.30 -23.68 -6.16
C GLN A 71 13.90 -23.17 -6.55
N ASP A 72 12.98 -23.06 -5.59
CA ASP A 72 11.61 -22.63 -5.83
C ASP A 72 11.35 -21.25 -5.22
N ALA A 73 11.19 -20.26 -6.10
CA ALA A 73 10.99 -18.87 -5.73
C ALA A 73 9.54 -18.51 -5.40
N ILE A 74 8.59 -19.46 -5.31
CA ILE A 74 7.17 -19.17 -5.11
C ILE A 74 6.91 -18.20 -3.95
N VAL A 75 7.57 -18.39 -2.80
CA VAL A 75 7.36 -17.52 -1.64
C VAL A 75 7.92 -16.12 -1.86
N ARG A 76 9.07 -16.01 -2.55
CA ARG A 76 9.65 -14.71 -2.91
C ARG A 76 8.75 -13.96 -3.90
N ILE A 77 8.20 -14.66 -4.89
CA ILE A 77 7.30 -14.10 -5.90
C ILE A 77 5.98 -13.64 -5.27
N GLU A 78 5.34 -14.49 -4.47
CA GLU A 78 4.08 -14.15 -3.79
C GLU A 78 4.29 -13.04 -2.77
N ALA A 79 5.39 -13.02 -2.00
CA ALA A 79 5.72 -11.89 -1.14
C ALA A 79 5.88 -10.58 -1.94
N GLY A 80 6.48 -10.64 -3.13
CA GLY A 80 6.58 -9.48 -4.02
C GLY A 80 5.22 -8.98 -4.51
N ARG A 81 4.29 -9.89 -4.80
CA ARG A 81 2.90 -9.56 -5.16
C ARG A 81 2.17 -8.92 -3.98
N LEU A 82 2.23 -9.55 -2.80
CA LEU A 82 1.61 -9.03 -1.58
C LEU A 82 2.05 -7.61 -1.26
N ARG A 83 3.37 -7.33 -1.34
CA ARG A 83 3.90 -5.98 -1.14
C ARG A 83 3.29 -4.95 -2.08
N ARG A 84 3.21 -5.26 -3.38
CA ARG A 84 2.60 -4.36 -4.37
C ARG A 84 1.10 -4.15 -4.13
N SER A 85 0.37 -5.22 -3.78
CA SER A 85 -1.07 -5.12 -3.48
C SER A 85 -1.32 -4.27 -2.23
N LEU A 86 -0.51 -4.43 -1.18
CA LEU A 86 -0.57 -3.58 0.02
C LEU A 86 -0.23 -2.11 -0.30
N GLU A 87 0.83 -1.88 -1.08
CA GLU A 87 1.21 -0.52 -1.50
C GLU A 87 0.08 0.16 -2.28
N ARG A 88 -0.51 -0.54 -3.27
CA ARG A 88 -1.65 -0.04 -4.03
C ARG A 88 -2.84 0.29 -3.14
N TYR A 89 -3.21 -0.63 -2.24
CA TYR A 89 -4.30 -0.42 -1.29
C TYR A 89 -4.10 0.85 -0.46
N TYR A 90 -2.89 1.03 0.10
CA TYR A 90 -2.58 2.19 0.95
C TYR A 90 -2.41 3.50 0.16
N LEU A 91 -2.21 3.44 -1.16
CA LEU A 91 -2.24 4.62 -2.05
C LEU A 91 -3.66 5.04 -2.45
N THR A 92 -4.66 4.16 -2.34
CA THR A 92 -6.03 4.43 -2.77
C THR A 92 -6.98 4.52 -1.58
N SER A 93 -7.60 3.42 -1.17
CA SER A 93 -8.65 3.39 -0.14
C SER A 93 -8.09 3.38 1.29
N GLY A 94 -6.87 2.86 1.50
CA GLY A 94 -6.27 2.72 2.83
C GLY A 94 -5.53 3.95 3.37
N GLN A 95 -5.51 5.08 2.64
CA GLN A 95 -4.69 6.25 2.99
C GLN A 95 -4.97 6.84 4.37
N ASN A 96 -6.20 6.68 4.88
CA ASN A 96 -6.64 7.21 6.17
C ASN A 96 -6.95 6.11 7.19
N ASP A 97 -6.59 4.86 6.88
CA ASP A 97 -6.82 3.76 7.79
C ASP A 97 -5.91 3.88 9.01
N PRO A 98 -6.40 3.51 10.21
CA PRO A 98 -5.70 3.75 11.46
C PRO A 98 -4.40 2.95 11.60
N VAL A 99 -4.24 1.86 10.84
CA VAL A 99 -3.07 0.99 10.88
C VAL A 99 -2.50 0.81 9.48
N ARG A 100 -1.18 0.97 9.36
CA ARG A 100 -0.41 0.54 8.19
C ARG A 100 0.19 -0.83 8.45
N ILE A 101 -0.04 -1.76 7.52
CA ILE A 101 0.60 -3.06 7.47
C ILE A 101 1.57 -3.06 6.28
N ALA A 102 2.87 -3.26 6.56
CA ALA A 102 3.89 -3.36 5.53
C ALA A 102 4.66 -4.67 5.66
N ILE A 103 5.11 -5.24 4.54
CA ILE A 103 6.02 -6.39 4.54
C ILE A 103 7.37 -5.92 3.99
N PRO A 104 8.40 -5.72 4.83
CA PRO A 104 9.70 -5.23 4.38
C PRO A 104 10.34 -6.15 3.33
N THR A 105 11.16 -5.58 2.47
CA THR A 105 12.01 -6.36 1.56
C THR A 105 12.98 -7.21 2.38
N GLY A 106 13.23 -8.46 1.94
CA GLY A 106 14.12 -9.40 2.65
C GLY A 106 13.50 -10.06 3.89
N SER A 107 12.32 -9.63 4.32
CA SER A 107 11.56 -10.25 5.41
C SER A 107 10.19 -10.71 4.93
N TYR A 108 9.61 -11.68 5.63
CA TYR A 108 8.20 -12.06 5.50
C TYR A 108 7.37 -11.62 6.72
N VAL A 109 8.03 -11.09 7.75
CA VAL A 109 7.39 -10.60 8.98
C VAL A 109 6.78 -9.22 8.69
N PRO A 110 5.46 -9.04 8.87
CA PRO A 110 4.84 -7.73 8.73
C PRO A 110 5.27 -6.76 9.84
N ALA A 111 5.40 -5.50 9.48
CA ALA A 111 5.55 -4.38 10.39
C ALA A 111 4.23 -3.60 10.49
N PHE A 112 3.91 -3.15 11.70
CA PHE A 112 2.68 -2.43 12.00
C PHE A 112 2.99 -1.04 12.52
N THR A 113 2.33 -0.02 11.97
CA THR A 113 2.42 1.35 12.48
C THR A 113 1.03 1.97 12.58
N VAL A 114 0.77 2.71 13.65
CA VAL A 114 -0.39 3.59 13.71
C VAL A 114 -0.19 4.71 12.68
N GLN A 115 -1.22 5.01 11.89
CA GLN A 115 -1.23 6.17 11.02
C GLN A 115 -2.04 7.28 11.68
N GLU A 116 -1.49 8.49 11.70
CA GLU A 116 -2.34 9.66 11.87
C GLU A 116 -3.12 9.85 10.57
N PRO A 117 -4.46 9.96 10.62
CA PRO A 117 -5.24 10.22 9.41
C PRO A 117 -4.72 11.50 8.77
N LEU A 118 -4.55 11.50 7.45
CA LEU A 118 -4.20 12.71 6.73
C LEU A 118 -5.28 13.74 7.06
N LYS A 119 -4.92 14.75 7.86
CA LYS A 119 -5.79 15.91 8.07
C LYS A 119 -6.11 16.42 6.68
N LYS A 120 -7.37 16.24 6.24
CA LYS A 120 -7.86 16.70 4.95
C LYS A 120 -7.53 18.19 4.86
N HIS A 121 -6.45 18.54 4.17
CA HIS A 121 -6.30 19.90 3.71
C HIS A 121 -7.44 20.08 2.72
N GLY A 122 -8.35 20.99 3.05
CA GLY A 122 -9.61 21.17 2.36
C GLY A 122 -9.42 21.18 0.85
N THR A 123 -10.38 20.56 0.18
CA THR A 123 -10.82 20.82 -1.20
C THR A 123 -10.13 22.02 -1.83
N PRO A 124 -9.38 21.88 -2.95
CA PRO A 124 -9.21 23.01 -3.85
C PRO A 124 -10.62 23.45 -4.26
N LYS A 125 -11.07 24.55 -3.68
CA LYS A 125 -12.28 25.29 -4.03
C LYS A 125 -12.39 25.29 -5.55
N ALA A 126 -13.46 24.69 -6.05
CA ALA A 126 -13.86 24.76 -7.45
C ALA A 126 -13.68 26.19 -7.96
N ALA A 127 -12.75 26.39 -8.90
CA ALA A 127 -12.77 27.57 -9.74
C ALA A 127 -14.04 27.46 -10.60
N PRO A 128 -14.94 28.45 -10.60
CA PRO A 128 -16.04 28.44 -11.53
C PRO A 128 -15.49 28.68 -12.93
N SER A 129 -15.35 27.61 -13.72
CA SER A 129 -15.24 27.69 -15.17
C SER A 129 -16.56 28.18 -15.73
N ARG A 130 -16.81 29.50 -15.66
CA ARG A 130 -17.80 30.17 -16.49
C ARG A 130 -17.13 30.45 -17.82
N VAL A 131 -17.40 29.56 -18.78
CA VAL A 131 -17.09 29.76 -20.18
C VAL A 131 -18.04 30.83 -20.71
N GLU A 132 -17.57 32.06 -20.87
CA GLU A 132 -18.20 33.07 -21.73
C GLU A 132 -17.10 33.71 -22.60
N GLN A 133 -17.09 33.31 -23.88
CA GLN A 133 -16.65 34.14 -25.00
C GLN A 133 -17.93 34.62 -25.70
N PRO A 134 -18.02 35.85 -26.26
CA PRO A 134 -17.15 36.22 -27.39
C PRO A 134 -16.85 37.73 -27.65
N ASN A 135 -15.80 37.92 -28.46
CA ASN A 135 -15.70 38.81 -29.64
C ASN A 135 -14.91 40.14 -29.61
N LYS A 136 -13.97 40.21 -30.57
CA LYS A 136 -13.42 41.31 -31.38
C LYS A 136 -13.00 42.65 -30.75
N ALA A 137 -11.72 42.98 -30.94
CA ALA A 137 -11.33 44.14 -31.75
C ALA A 137 -9.88 44.00 -32.27
N SER A 138 -9.70 44.41 -33.52
CA SER A 138 -8.46 44.50 -34.30
C SER A 138 -7.28 45.17 -33.58
N HIS A 139 -6.05 44.90 -34.03
CA HIS A 139 -5.20 45.81 -34.84
C HIS A 139 -3.73 45.31 -34.84
N ARG A 140 -3.20 44.98 -36.03
CA ARG A 140 -1.75 45.12 -36.33
C ARG A 140 -1.45 46.63 -36.46
N PRO A 141 -0.28 47.15 -36.04
CA PRO A 141 0.88 47.24 -36.96
C PRO A 141 2.26 47.08 -36.23
N THR A 142 3.28 46.46 -36.85
CA THR A 142 4.41 47.08 -37.61
C THR A 142 5.60 47.56 -36.76
N VAL A 143 6.75 46.88 -36.99
CA VAL A 143 8.17 47.32 -36.99
C VAL A 143 8.78 47.92 -35.72
N LEU A 144 9.88 47.28 -35.30
CA LEU A 144 10.99 47.95 -34.60
C LEU A 144 12.31 47.43 -35.17
N VAL A 145 13.01 48.31 -35.88
CA VAL A 145 14.41 48.18 -36.29
C VAL A 145 15.30 48.39 -35.07
N ALA A 146 16.32 47.54 -34.90
CA ALA A 146 17.42 47.78 -33.96
C ALA A 146 18.74 47.95 -34.74
N PRO A 147 19.61 48.90 -34.38
CA PRO A 147 20.85 49.19 -35.09
C PRO A 147 21.98 48.26 -34.64
N PHE A 148 22.91 47.94 -35.54
CA PHE A 148 24.34 48.28 -35.49
C PHE A 148 24.93 48.06 -36.89
#